data_AF-F8CFD2-F1
#
_entry.id   AF-F8CFD2-F1
#
_cell.length_a   1.000
_cell.length_b   1.000
_cell.length_c   1.000
_cell.angle_alpha   90.00
_cell.angle_beta   90.00
_cell.angle_gamma   90.00
#
_symmetry.space_group_name_H-M   'P 1'
#
loop_
_entity.id
_entity.type
_entity.pdbx_description
1 polymer ?
#
loop_
_entity_poly.entity_id
_entity_poly.type
_entity_poly.pdbx_seq_one_letter_code
_entity_poly.pdbx_strand_id
1 'polypeptide(L)' 'MEDKGTLIVLTPERLTADNPEHVALAERVRELLDRAGLLKPLQAQP' A
#
# COMPACT_ATOMS: atom_id res chain seq x y z
N MET A 1 -3.51 -18.18 -10.07
CA MET A 1 -3.84 -16.92 -9.36
C MET A 1 -3.26 -15.81 -10.20
N GLU A 2 -3.93 -15.40 -11.25
CA GLU A 2 -3.37 -14.43 -12.21
C GLU A 2 -4.32 -13.24 -12.40
N ASP A 3 -5.60 -13.40 -12.03
CA ASP A 3 -6.63 -12.37 -12.19
C ASP A 3 -6.92 -11.55 -10.92
N LYS A 4 -6.17 -11.76 -9.83
CA LYS A 4 -6.42 -11.11 -8.53
C LYS A 4 -5.55 -9.87 -8.26
N GLY A 5 -4.69 -9.51 -9.20
CA GLY A 5 -3.73 -8.41 -9.06
C GLY A 5 -2.43 -8.83 -8.37
N THR A 6 -1.69 -7.84 -7.86
CA THR A 6 -0.32 -8.01 -7.35
C THR A 6 -0.28 -7.77 -5.85
N LEU A 7 0.30 -8.71 -5.09
CA LEU A 7 0.64 -8.51 -3.69
C LEU A 7 2.00 -7.81 -3.58
N ILE A 8 2.03 -6.65 -2.93
CA ILE A 8 3.27 -5.90 -2.62
C ILE A 8 3.57 -6.10 -1.14
N VAL A 9 4.70 -6.74 -0.83
CA VAL A 9 5.21 -6.86 0.55
C VAL A 9 6.26 -5.78 0.77
N LEU A 10 5.99 -4.86 1.70
CA LEU A 10 6.86 -3.69 1.95
C LEU A 10 8.15 -4.05 2.71
N THR A 11 8.04 -4.95 3.67
CA THR A 11 9.14 -5.43 4.51
C THR A 11 8.81 -6.87 4.96
N PRO A 12 9.82 -7.74 5.17
CA PRO A 12 9.61 -9.06 5.77
C PRO A 12 9.16 -9.01 7.24
N GLU A 13 9.34 -7.88 7.93
CA GLU A 13 8.92 -7.71 9.32
C GLU A 13 7.43 -7.30 9.44
N ARG A 14 6.88 -7.43 10.66
CA ARG A 14 5.50 -7.01 10.91
C ARG A 14 5.39 -5.49 10.91
N LEU A 15 4.70 -4.97 9.91
CA LEU A 15 4.31 -3.55 9.86
C LEU A 15 3.33 -3.21 11.00
N THR A 16 3.54 -2.06 11.65
CA THR A 16 2.75 -1.57 12.79
C THR A 16 2.50 -0.07 12.66
N ALA A 17 1.35 0.41 13.12
CA ALA A 17 1.02 1.84 13.09
C ALA A 17 1.80 2.65 14.13
N ASP A 18 2.24 2.01 15.22
CA ASP A 18 2.99 2.64 16.31
C ASP A 18 4.46 2.91 15.97
N ASN A 19 5.00 2.29 14.90
CA ASN A 19 6.35 2.57 14.45
C ASN A 19 6.31 3.66 13.35
N PRO A 20 6.88 4.86 13.58
CA PRO A 20 6.86 5.93 12.60
C PRO A 20 7.60 5.58 11.29
N GLU A 21 8.61 4.71 11.34
CA GLU A 21 9.33 4.28 10.13
C GLU A 21 8.45 3.40 9.22
N HIS A 22 7.61 2.56 9.83
CA HIS A 22 6.64 1.74 9.11
C HIS A 22 5.58 2.61 8.42
N VAL A 23 5.10 3.65 9.10
CA VAL A 23 4.16 4.61 8.52
C VAL A 23 4.82 5.34 7.34
N ALA A 24 6.05 5.84 7.52
CA ALA A 24 6.78 6.53 6.45
C ALA A 24 7.00 5.65 5.21
N LEU A 25 7.33 4.36 5.40
CA LEU A 25 7.47 3.40 4.30
C LEU A 25 6.16 3.21 3.54
N ALA A 26 5.04 3.04 4.27
CA ALA A 26 3.72 2.88 3.69
C ALA A 26 3.28 4.13 2.91
N GLU A 27 3.50 5.33 3.46
CA GLU A 27 3.24 6.61 2.80
C GLU A 27 4.01 6.74 1.48
N ARG A 28 5.33 6.45 1.50
CA ARG A 28 6.18 6.52 0.32
C ARG A 28 5.70 5.58 -0.78
N VAL A 29 5.35 4.34 -0.44
CA VAL A 29 4.84 3.39 -1.45
C VAL A 29 3.46 3.81 -1.95
N ARG A 30 2.60 4.34 -1.08
CA ARG A 30 1.30 4.89 -1.51
C ARG A 30 1.48 5.99 -2.54
N GLU A 31 2.38 6.94 -2.31
CA GLU A 31 2.67 8.02 -3.26
C GLU A 31 3.22 7.49 -4.59
N LEU A 32 4.11 6.49 -4.57
CA LEU A 32 4.62 5.88 -5.80
C LEU A 32 3.53 5.20 -6.62
N LEU A 33 2.61 4.48 -5.95
CA LEU A 33 1.49 3.83 -6.61
C LEU A 33 0.46 4.84 -7.13
N ASP A 34 0.23 5.92 -6.38
CA ASP A 34 -0.66 7.02 -6.80
C ASP A 34 -0.14 7.70 -8.07
N ARG A 35 1.13 8.08 -8.07
CA ARG A 35 1.81 8.68 -9.23
C ARG A 35 1.81 7.77 -10.46
N ALA A 36 1.83 6.46 -10.24
CA ALA A 36 1.72 5.46 -11.31
C ALA A 36 0.27 5.24 -11.80
N GLY A 37 -0.74 5.89 -11.20
CA GLY A 37 -2.15 5.73 -11.52
C GLY A 37 -2.72 4.36 -11.09
N LEU A 38 -2.05 3.67 -10.17
CA LEU A 38 -2.45 2.34 -9.71
C LEU A 38 -3.43 2.39 -8.54
N LEU A 39 -3.48 3.51 -7.81
CA LEU A 39 -4.47 3.72 -6.76
C LEU A 39 -5.75 4.31 -7.34
N LYS A 40 -6.87 3.68 -7.01
CA LYS A 40 -8.21 4.18 -7.32
C LYS A 40 -8.83 4.72 -6.03
N PRO A 41 -9.66 5.78 -6.11
CA PRO A 41 -10.39 6.25 -4.95
C PRO A 41 -11.18 5.10 -4.33
N LEU A 42 -11.13 5.00 -3.00
CA LEU A 42 -11.93 4.03 -2.27
C LEU A 42 -13.41 4.34 -2.54
N GLN A 43 -14.05 3.49 -3.33
CA GLN A 43 -15.50 3.49 -3.40
C GLN A 43 -16.00 3.00 -2.04
N ALA A 44 -16.69 3.87 -1.31
CA ALA A 44 -17.43 3.43 -0.13
C ALA A 44 -18.39 2.35 -0.60
N GLN A 45 -18.15 1.11 -0.18
CA GLN A 45 -19.06 0.00 -0.44
C GLN A 45 -20.41 0.38 0.21
N PRO A 46 -21.55 0.30 -0.50
CA PRO A 46 -22.85 0.68 0.04
C PRO A 46 -23.25 -0.14 1.28
#